data_AF-A0A7Y0L3C7-F1
#
_entry.id   AF-A0A7Y0L3C7-F1
#
_cell.length_a   1.000
_cell.length_b   1.000
_cell.length_c   1.000
_cell.angle_alpha   90.00
_cell.angle_beta   90.00
_cell.angle_gamma   90.00
#
_symmetry.space_group_name_H-M   'P 1'
#
loop_
_entity.id
_entity.type
_entity.pdbx_description
1 polymer ?
#
loop_
_entity_poly.entity_id
_entity_poly.type
_entity_poly.pdbx_seq_one_letter_code
_entity_poly.pdbx_strand_id
1 'polypeptide(L)' 'MELKCRICGQAVEVPVWSEEYERLKSSDDPAYICSACQEKIRFDAQKEQQ' A
#
# COMPACT_ATOMS: atom_id res chain seq x y z
N MET A 1 -6.05 0.24 5.98
CA MET A 1 -4.59 0.09 5.75
C MET A 1 -4.07 1.41 5.26
N GLU A 2 -3.03 1.96 5.86
CA GLU A 2 -2.41 3.19 5.37
C GLU A 2 -1.19 2.85 4.50
N LEU A 3 -1.13 3.44 3.32
CA LEU A 3 -0.01 3.33 2.37
C LEU A 3 0.65 4.69 2.26
N LYS A 4 1.92 4.79 2.66
CA LYS A 4 2.68 6.03 2.52
C LYS A 4 3.63 5.96 1.33
N CYS A 5 3.50 6.91 0.40
CA CYS A 5 4.45 7.06 -0.68
C CYS A 5 5.83 7.41 -0.12
N ARG A 6 6.86 6.66 -0.50
CA ARG A 6 8.25 6.97 -0.12
C ARG A 6 8.84 8.17 -0.88
N ILE A 7 8.24 8.55 -1.99
CA ILE A 7 8.72 9.63 -2.86
C ILE A 7 8.11 10.97 -2.44
N CYS A 8 6.79 11.11 -2.48
CA CYS A 8 6.12 12.36 -2.08
C CYS A 8 5.66 12.39 -0.62
N GLY A 9 5.72 11.27 0.11
CA GLY A 9 5.24 11.22 1.49
C GLY A 9 3.72 11.17 1.64
N GLN A 10 2.96 11.13 0.54
CA GLN A 10 1.50 11.11 0.57
C GLN A 10 0.98 9.80 1.16
N ALA A 11 0.12 9.90 2.16
CA ALA A 11 -0.59 8.77 2.73
C ALA A 11 -1.89 8.54 1.95
N VAL A 12 -2.17 7.28 1.63
CA VAL A 12 -3.43 6.81 1.07
C VAL A 12 -4.02 5.80 2.04
N GLU A 13 -5.27 6.03 2.42
CA GLU A 13 -6.01 5.09 3.24
C GLU A 13 -6.80 4.13 2.35
N VAL A 14 -6.45 2.85 2.41
CA VAL A 14 -7.17 1.77 1.75
C VAL A 14 -8.13 1.12 2.76
N PRO A 15 -9.46 1.18 2.51
CA PRO A 15 -10.44 0.59 3.42
C PRO A 15 -10.26 -0.92 3.54
N VAL A 16 -10.41 -1.49 4.73
CA VAL A 16 -10.21 -2.93 4.98
C VAL A 16 -11.21 -3.81 4.21
N TRP A 17 -12.39 -3.28 3.90
CA TRP A 17 -13.42 -3.97 3.12
C TRP A 17 -13.28 -3.78 1.60
N SER A 18 -12.25 -3.07 1.12
CA SER A 18 -12.06 -2.89 -0.31
C SER A 18 -11.40 -4.13 -0.93
N GLU A 19 -11.75 -4.42 -2.18
CA GLU A 19 -11.05 -5.46 -2.96
C GLU A 19 -9.54 -5.17 -3.07
N GLU A 20 -9.16 -3.89 -3.11
CA GLU A 20 -7.76 -3.47 -3.12
C GLU A 20 -7.02 -3.84 -1.84
N TYR A 21 -7.67 -3.76 -0.68
CA TYR A 21 -7.06 -4.19 0.59
C TYR A 21 -6.75 -5.69 0.56
N GLU A 22 -7.70 -6.52 0.15
CA GLU A 22 -7.50 -7.97 0.04
C GLU A 22 -6.42 -8.31 -1.01
N ARG A 23 -6.40 -7.58 -2.15
CA ARG A 23 -5.38 -7.75 -3.19
C ARG A 23 -3.98 -7.38 -2.69
N LEU A 24 -3.85 -6.28 -1.96
CA LEU A 24 -2.57 -5.85 -1.38
C LEU A 24 -2.10 -6.80 -0.27
N LYS A 25 -3.03 -7.29 0.55
CA LYS A 25 -2.73 -8.23 1.64
C LYS A 25 -2.32 -9.62 1.14
N SER A 26 -2.92 -10.08 0.03
CA SER A 26 -2.61 -11.38 -0.58
C SER A 26 -1.45 -11.36 -1.56
N SER A 27 -1.00 -10.17 -1.98
CA SER A 27 0.14 -10.03 -2.89
C SER A 27 1.46 -10.16 -2.13
N ASP A 28 2.34 -11.05 -2.60
CA ASP A 28 3.71 -11.18 -2.08
C ASP A 28 4.57 -9.93 -2.36
N ASP A 29 4.22 -9.16 -3.41
CA ASP A 29 4.80 -7.84 -3.72
C ASP A 29 3.68 -6.81 -3.97
N PRO A 30 3.09 -6.25 -2.90
CA PRO A 30 2.03 -5.28 -3.02
C PRO A 30 2.58 -3.97 -3.60
N ALA A 31 2.36 -3.77 -4.89
CA ALA A 31 2.69 -2.54 -5.60
C ALA A 31 1.46 -1.63 -5.66
N TYR A 32 1.49 -0.53 -4.91
CA TYR A 32 0.50 0.54 -5.01
C TYR A 32 1.07 1.69 -5.83
N ILE A 33 0.34 2.15 -6.84
CA ILE A 33 0.80 3.27 -7.67
C ILE A 33 0.36 4.56 -6.99
N CYS A 34 1.34 5.41 -6.65
CA CYS A 34 1.04 6.74 -6.13
C CYS A 34 0.33 7.56 -7.21
N SER A 35 -0.86 8.08 -6.94
CA SER A 35 -1.57 8.94 -7.90
C SER A 35 -0.86 10.27 -8.18
N ALA A 36 -0.10 10.80 -7.21
CA ALA A 36 0.71 12.01 -7.38
C ALA A 36 2.03 11.79 -8.13
N CYS A 37 2.77 10.71 -7.82
CA CYS A 37 4.08 10.45 -8.42
C CYS A 37 4.05 9.49 -9.62
N GLN A 38 2.92 8.79 -9.82
CA GLN A 38 2.76 7.66 -10.74
C GLN A 38 3.80 6.55 -10.56
N GLU A 39 4.48 6.55 -9.43
CA GLU A 39 5.55 5.61 -9.09
C GLU A 39 5.02 4.45 -8.26
N LYS A 40 5.63 3.27 -8.45
CA LYS A 40 5.27 2.06 -7.72
C LYS A 40 5.82 2.16 -6.29
N ILE A 41 4.92 2.36 -5.34
CA ILE A 41 5.21 2.25 -3.93
C ILE A 41 5.14 0.78 -3.57
N ARG A 42 6.28 0.21 -3.17
CA ARG A 42 6.30 -1.08 -2.50
C ARG A 42 5.76 -0.89 -1.09
N PHE A 43 4.70 -1.62 -0.78
CA PHE A 43 4.21 -1.70 0.58
C PHE A 43 5.24 -2.46 1.41
N ASP A 44 5.94 -1.77 2.30
CA ASP A 44 6.57 -2.44 3.42
C ASP A 44 5.44 -2.75 4.41
N ALA A 45 4.80 -3.91 4.20
CA ALA A 45 4.03 -4.54 5.25
C ALA A 45 5.02 -4.72 6.40
N GLN A 46 4.98 -3.85 7.41
CA GLN A 46 5.52 -4.21 8.71
C GLN A 46 4.71 -5.43 9.11
N LYS A 47 5.25 -6.62 8.83
CA LYS A 47 4.75 -7.89 9.31
C LYS A 47 4.88 -7.77 10.82
N GLU A 48 3.82 -7.31 11.48
CA GLU A 48 3.60 -7.60 12.88
C GLU A 48 3.43 -9.11 12.95
N GLN A 49 4.56 -9.80 13.05
CA GLN A 49 4.62 -11.15 13.56
C GLN A 49 4.24 -11.04 15.04
N GLN A 50 3.05 -11.50 15.38
CA GLN A 50 2.72 -11.97 16.73
C GLN A 50 2.21 -13.40 16.63
#